data_AF-A0A817NQ59-F1
#
_entry.id   AF-A0A817NQ59-F1
#
_cell.length_a   1.000
_cell.length_b   1.000
_cell.length_c   1.000
_cell.angle_alpha   90.00
_cell.angle_beta   90.00
_cell.angle_gamma   90.00
#
_symmetry.space_group_name_H-M   'P 1'
#
loop_
_entity.id
_entity.type
_entity.pdbx_description
1 polymer ?
#
loop_
_entity_poly.entity_id
_entity_poly.type
_entity_poly.pdbx_seq_one_letter_code
_entity_poly.pdbx_strand_id
1 'polypeptide(L)' 'MLSWPAGPKSIDGVWALAWYNEVHKSTGFSPPSSTKLTRNDIPHKYLSLYDEVLPYYQKLLSHFGKILEL' A
#
# COMPACT_ATOMS: atom_id res chain seq x y z
N MET A 1 2.24 12.04 7.20
CA MET A 1 1.14 11.17 7.67
C MET A 1 1.42 9.74 7.19
N LEU A 2 2.39 9.07 7.81
CA LEU A 2 2.82 7.68 7.49
C LEU A 2 3.05 6.87 8.77
N SER A 3 2.72 7.45 9.92
CA SER A 3 2.91 6.87 11.24
C SER A 3 1.70 7.16 12.13
N TRP A 4 1.37 6.23 13.01
CA TRP A 4 0.26 6.30 13.94
C TRP A 4 0.53 5.46 15.20
N PRO A 5 -0.15 5.73 16.33
CA PRO A 5 0.01 4.91 17.53
C PRO A 5 -0.62 3.53 17.35
N ALA A 6 0.09 2.52 17.84
CA ALA A 6 -0.43 1.17 18.02
C ALA A 6 -1.51 1.13 19.11
N GLY A 7 -2.35 0.11 19.04
CA GLY A 7 -3.38 -0.22 20.00
C GLY A 7 -4.81 0.03 19.50
N PRO A 8 -5.80 -0.39 20.30
CA PRO A 8 -7.20 -0.16 20.01
C PRO A 8 -7.55 1.33 20.03
N LYS A 9 -8.54 1.70 19.23
CA LYS A 9 -9.09 3.05 19.16
C LYS A 9 -10.48 3.05 19.78
N SER A 10 -10.87 4.16 20.39
CA SER A 10 -12.21 4.31 20.97
C SER A 10 -13.36 4.14 19.96
N ILE A 11 -13.05 4.33 18.67
CA ILE A 11 -13.97 4.19 17.54
C ILE A 11 -14.03 2.77 16.98
N ASP A 12 -13.31 1.82 17.57
CA ASP A 12 -13.28 0.44 17.10
C ASP A 12 -14.65 -0.22 17.30
N GLY A 13 -15.16 -0.82 16.22
CA GLY A 13 -16.43 -1.54 16.24
C GLY A 13 -16.31 -2.95 16.80
N VAL A 14 -17.45 -3.66 16.86
CA VAL A 14 -17.57 -5.02 17.40
C VAL A 14 -16.62 -6.05 16.76
N TRP A 15 -16.18 -5.82 15.53
CA TRP A 15 -15.27 -6.69 14.79
C TRP A 15 -13.80 -6.59 15.23
N ALA A 16 -13.44 -5.59 16.04
CA ALA A 16 -12.05 -5.34 16.41
C ALA A 16 -11.40 -6.53 17.14
N LEU A 17 -12.16 -7.19 17.99
CA LEU A 17 -11.72 -8.39 18.72
C LEU A 17 -11.37 -9.56 17.79
N ALA A 18 -12.06 -9.68 16.66
CA ALA A 18 -11.86 -10.77 15.72
C ALA A 18 -10.82 -10.43 14.66
N TRP A 19 -10.81 -9.20 14.15
CA TRP A 19 -10.14 -8.87 12.88
C TRP A 19 -9.04 -7.80 13.00
N TYR A 20 -9.01 -6.99 14.07
CA TYR A 20 -8.13 -5.80 14.10
C TYR A 20 -6.82 -6.02 14.82
N ASN A 21 -6.51 -7.24 15.27
CA ASN A 21 -5.27 -7.54 15.99
C ASN A 21 -4.01 -7.05 15.25
N GLU A 22 -3.92 -7.27 13.93
CA GLU A 22 -2.78 -6.80 13.13
C GLU A 22 -2.81 -5.28 12.88
N VAL A 23 -4.00 -4.71 12.73
CA VAL A 23 -4.18 -3.25 12.58
C VAL A 23 -3.72 -2.54 13.85
N HIS A 24 -4.07 -3.05 15.03
CA HIS A 24 -3.66 -2.50 16.31
C HIS A 24 -2.16 -2.61 16.54
N LYS A 25 -1.49 -3.62 16.01
CA LYS A 25 -0.02 -3.73 16.10
C LYS A 25 0.70 -2.78 15.12
N SER A 26 0.03 -2.32 14.07
CA SER A 26 0.64 -1.45 13.07
C SER A 26 0.86 -0.04 13.60
N THR A 27 1.96 0.58 13.15
CA THR A 27 2.33 1.96 13.50
C THR A 27 2.62 2.82 12.28
N GLY A 28 2.44 2.28 11.08
CA GLY A 28 2.82 2.89 9.82
C GLY A 28 2.71 1.90 8.67
N PHE A 29 3.05 2.36 7.46
CA PHE A 29 3.24 1.46 6.33
C PHE A 29 4.61 0.77 6.43
N SER A 30 4.68 -0.50 6.04
CA SER A 30 5.96 -1.18 5.85
C SER A 30 6.76 -0.51 4.73
N PRO A 31 8.11 -0.52 4.83
CA PRO A 31 8.94 -0.05 3.72
C PRO A 31 8.67 -0.88 2.46
N PRO A 32 8.87 -0.30 1.26
CA PRO A 32 8.77 -1.06 0.02
C PRO A 32 9.74 -2.25 0.06
N SER A 33 9.31 -3.37 -0.54
CA SER A 33 10.17 -4.54 -0.69
C SER A 33 11.45 -4.19 -1.45
N SER A 34 12.58 -4.78 -1.07
CA SER A 34 13.85 -4.66 -1.79
C SER A 34 13.82 -5.32 -3.17
N THR A 35 12.80 -6.15 -3.45
CA THR A 35 12.62 -6.78 -4.76
C THR A 35 12.03 -5.78 -5.74
N LYS A 36 12.84 -5.32 -6.70
CA LYS A 36 12.39 -4.45 -7.79
C LYS A 36 11.68 -5.30 -8.85
N LEU A 37 10.36 -5.42 -8.72
CA LEU A 37 9.53 -6.06 -9.73
C LEU A 37 9.42 -5.18 -10.97
N THR A 38 9.45 -5.82 -12.13
CA THR A 38 9.31 -5.21 -13.44
C THR A 38 8.05 -5.72 -14.13
N ARG A 39 7.67 -5.10 -15.25
CA ARG A 39 6.55 -5.56 -16.08
C ARG A 39 6.68 -7.03 -16.49
N ASN A 40 7.91 -7.54 -16.62
CA ASN A 40 8.18 -8.92 -17.04
C ASN A 40 7.88 -9.95 -15.93
N ASP A 41 7.81 -9.51 -14.67
CA ASP A 41 7.49 -10.38 -13.54
C ASP A 41 5.97 -10.57 -13.36
N ILE A 42 5.16 -9.81 -14.12
CA ILE A 42 3.70 -9.86 -14.05
C ILE A 42 3.19 -11.04 -14.89
N PRO A 43 2.37 -11.95 -14.33
CA PRO A 43 1.74 -13.01 -15.11
C PRO A 43 0.97 -12.44 -16.31
N HIS A 44 1.16 -13.03 -17.50
CA HIS A 44 0.61 -12.51 -18.76
C HIS A 44 -0.88 -12.14 -18.72
N LYS A 45 -1.70 -12.90 -18.00
CA LYS A 45 -3.15 -12.64 -17.82
C LYS A 45 -3.48 -11.27 -17.20
N TYR A 46 -2.53 -10.63 -16.53
CA TYR A 46 -2.71 -9.33 -15.88
C TYR A 46 -2.06 -8.16 -16.63
N LEU A 47 -1.35 -8.40 -17.74
CA LEU A 47 -0.67 -7.32 -18.48
C LEU A 47 -1.66 -6.30 -19.05
N SER A 48 -2.81 -6.76 -19.55
CA SER A 48 -3.87 -5.86 -20.04
C SER A 48 -4.39 -4.94 -18.94
N LEU A 49 -4.62 -5.48 -17.73
CA LEU A 49 -5.07 -4.69 -16.59
C LEU A 49 -3.98 -3.73 -16.12
N TYR A 50 -2.72 -4.17 -16.08
CA TYR A 50 -1.58 -3.32 -15.74
C TYR A 50 -1.49 -2.12 -16.68
N ASP A 51 -1.56 -2.34 -17.99
CA ASP A 51 -1.46 -1.28 -18.99
C ASP A 51 -2.66 -0.31 -18.89
N GLU A 52 -3.86 -0.81 -18.58
CA GLU A 52 -5.07 0.00 -18.37
C GLU A 52 -4.96 0.92 -17.14
N VAL A 53 -4.42 0.41 -16.03
CA VAL A 53 -4.38 1.16 -14.76
C VAL A 53 -3.14 2.05 -14.61
N LEU A 54 -2.08 1.79 -15.37
CA LEU A 54 -0.80 2.49 -15.29
C LEU A 54 -0.93 4.02 -15.38
N PRO A 55 -1.75 4.62 -16.28
CA PRO A 55 -1.90 6.07 -16.36
C PRO A 55 -2.45 6.69 -15.07
N TYR A 56 -3.37 6.00 -14.37
CA TYR A 56 -3.92 6.49 -13.10
C TYR A 56 -2.89 6.42 -11.98
N TYR A 57 -2.09 5.35 -11.94
CA TYR A 57 -0.99 5.22 -11.00
C TYR A 57 0.05 6.33 -11.21
N GLN A 58 0.46 6.58 -12.47
CA GLN A 58 1.38 7.67 -12.80
C GLN A 58 0.84 9.04 -12.41
N LYS A 59 -0.47 9.27 -12.60
CA LYS A 59 -1.13 10.50 -12.14
C LYS A 59 -1.03 10.66 -10.63
N LEU A 60 -1.36 9.64 -9.84
CA LEU A 60 -1.20 9.67 -8.38
C LEU A 60 0.25 9.92 -7.96
N LEU A 61 1.18 9.26 -8.64
CA LEU A 61 2.61 9.40 -8.38
C LEU A 61 3.11 10.84 -8.59
N SER A 62 2.58 11.53 -9.61
CA SER A 62 2.94 12.93 -9.89
C SER A 62 2.59 13.89 -8.74
N HIS A 63 1.59 13.55 -7.92
CA HIS A 63 1.20 14.32 -6.74
C HIS A 63 2.00 13.98 -5.48
N PHE A 64 2.78 12.90 -5.50
CA PHE A 64 3.54 12.43 -4.33
C PHE A 64 4.93 13.07 -4.16
N GLY A 65 5.36 13.95 -5.07
CA GLY A 65 6.52 14.84 -4.93
C GLY A 65 7.87 14.17 -4.63
N LYS A 66 8.73 14.01 -5.65
CA LYS A 66 10.21 13.89 -5.54
C LYS A 66 10.79 12.91 -4.47
N ILE A 67 10.12 11.81 -4.14
CA ILE A 67 10.68 10.77 -3.22
C ILE A 67 11.14 9.50 -3.97
N LEU A 68 10.96 9.44 -5.29
CA LEU A 68 11.37 8.29 -6.10
C LEU A 68 12.28 8.76 -7.25
N GLU A 69 13.48 9.23 -6.92
CA GLU A 69 14.62 8.98 -7.80
C GLU A 69 15.25 7.66 -7.35
N LEU A 70 14.89 6.58 -8.04
CA LEU A 70 15.50 5.24 -7.96
C LEU A 70 15.89 4.78 -9.36
#